data_AF-A0A519LHT9-F1
#
_entry.id   AF-A0A519LHT9-F1
#
_cell.length_a   1.000
_cell.length_b   1.000
_cell.length_c   1.000
_cell.angle_alpha   90.00
_cell.angle_beta   90.00
_cell.angle_gamma   90.00
#
_symmetry.space_group_name_H-M   'P 1'
#
loop_
_entity.id
_entity.type
_entity.pdbx_description
1 polymer ?
#
loop_
_entity_poly.entity_id
_entity_poly.type
_entity_poly.pdbx_seq_one_letter_code
_entity_poly.pdbx_strand_id
1 'polypeptide(L)'
;MGKFKRVPVDEPVSGLTPLKISCGSTKCDEGLHCFTRFQKDAQKKFGKTGVCYECGVAVDSLARLHEKKIEDIEFTFEELQNELIRKVFWSMPIKDSDKQKALKKGIDAIKNDTIKRLTKYIGIPNPFRDGITPYEGNIIHYGQHATGSCCRTCIEFWHGIPKGRSLTANEVSYLSNLISAYAVKRIPELV
;
A
#
# COMPACT_ATOMS: atom_id res chain seq x y z
N MET A 1 -6.58 -9.02 14.23
CA MET A 1 -5.17 -8.63 13.99
C MET A 1 -4.49 -9.80 13.28
N GLY A 2 -4.01 -9.66 12.04
CA GLY A 2 -3.39 -10.78 11.29
C GLY A 2 -2.05 -11.21 11.88
N LYS A 3 -1.79 -12.52 11.90
CA LYS A 3 -0.57 -13.12 12.47
C LYS A 3 0.62 -12.99 11.50
N PHE A 4 1.84 -12.93 12.03
CA PHE A 4 3.06 -13.06 11.24
C PHE A 4 3.03 -14.39 10.46
N LYS A 5 3.45 -14.36 9.19
CA LYS A 5 3.47 -15.56 8.34
C LYS A 5 4.61 -15.46 7.31
N ARG A 6 5.64 -16.29 7.47
CA ARG A 6 6.63 -16.54 6.42
C ARG A 6 5.97 -17.36 5.30
N VAL A 7 6.08 -16.91 4.06
CA VAL A 7 5.69 -17.67 2.87
C VAL A 7 6.77 -18.73 2.59
N PRO A 8 6.40 -20.00 2.36
CA PRO A 8 7.36 -21.06 2.02
C PRO A 8 8.19 -20.71 0.78
N VAL A 9 9.43 -21.20 0.73
CA VAL A 9 10.37 -20.93 -0.39
C VAL A 9 9.81 -21.44 -1.71
N ASP A 10 9.17 -22.61 -1.70
CA ASP A 10 8.57 -23.29 -2.84
C ASP A 10 7.25 -22.66 -3.34
N GLU A 11 6.63 -21.75 -2.58
CA GLU A 11 5.40 -21.08 -3.01
C GLU A 11 5.72 -19.83 -3.86
N PRO A 12 5.43 -19.81 -5.17
CA PRO A 12 5.80 -18.69 -6.03
C PRO A 12 4.94 -17.46 -5.75
N VAL A 13 5.56 -16.27 -5.79
CA VAL A 13 4.87 -14.98 -5.55
C VAL A 13 3.72 -14.75 -6.52
N SER A 14 3.84 -15.23 -7.77
CA SER A 14 2.79 -15.13 -8.80
C SER A 14 1.50 -15.87 -8.43
N GLY A 15 1.56 -16.89 -7.57
CA GLY A 15 0.41 -17.68 -7.11
C GLY A 15 -0.25 -17.15 -5.82
N LEU A 16 0.33 -16.10 -5.23
CA LEU A 16 -0.17 -15.51 -3.99
C LEU A 16 -1.37 -14.59 -4.24
N THR A 17 -2.29 -14.59 -3.28
CA THR A 17 -3.44 -13.67 -3.27
C THR A 17 -3.54 -13.01 -1.89
N PRO A 18 -4.18 -11.82 -1.78
CA PRO A 18 -4.38 -11.16 -0.49
C PRO A 18 -5.15 -11.99 0.55
N LEU A 19 -5.84 -13.06 0.14
CA LEU A 19 -6.52 -14.00 1.04
C LEU A 19 -5.58 -15.09 1.59
N LYS A 20 -4.48 -15.39 0.89
CA LYS A 20 -3.48 -16.39 1.30
C LYS A 20 -2.36 -15.82 2.16
N ILE A 21 -2.19 -14.49 2.14
CA ILE A 21 -1.17 -13.77 2.92
C ILE A 21 -1.79 -12.67 3.78
N SER A 22 -0.97 -11.97 4.55
CA SER A 22 -1.41 -10.81 5.32
C SER A 22 -0.39 -9.68 5.23
N CYS A 23 -0.71 -8.50 5.76
CA CYS A 23 0.26 -7.40 5.90
C CYS A 23 1.47 -7.78 6.78
N GLY A 24 1.38 -8.88 7.54
CA GLY A 24 2.47 -9.43 8.34
C GLY A 24 3.27 -10.53 7.63
N SER A 25 3.03 -10.76 6.34
CA SER A 25 3.69 -11.82 5.59
C SER A 25 5.02 -11.38 5.00
N THR A 26 5.94 -12.33 4.89
CA THR A 26 7.29 -12.13 4.37
C THR A 26 7.70 -13.27 3.44
N LYS A 27 8.60 -12.98 2.51
CA LYS A 27 9.36 -13.93 1.69
C LYS A 27 10.75 -13.34 1.47
N CYS A 28 11.48 -13.18 2.58
CA CYS A 28 12.72 -12.40 2.64
C CYS A 28 13.83 -12.99 1.76
N ASP A 29 13.79 -14.30 1.50
CA ASP A 29 14.64 -15.02 0.56
C ASP A 29 14.53 -14.53 -0.89
N GLU A 30 13.38 -13.96 -1.27
CA GLU A 30 13.16 -13.31 -2.57
C GLU A 30 13.16 -11.78 -2.46
N GLY A 31 13.70 -11.21 -1.37
CA GLY A 31 13.75 -9.76 -1.17
C GLY A 31 12.38 -9.11 -0.88
N LEU A 32 11.38 -9.90 -0.48
CA LEU A 32 10.05 -9.41 -0.16
C LEU A 32 9.81 -9.43 1.34
N HIS A 33 9.64 -8.24 1.90
CA HIS A 33 9.73 -8.01 3.34
C HIS A 33 8.39 -7.61 3.96
N CYS A 34 8.39 -7.42 5.28
CA CYS A 34 7.30 -6.83 6.05
C CYS A 34 7.88 -5.71 6.91
N PHE A 35 7.57 -4.46 6.54
CA PHE A 35 8.10 -3.28 7.22
C PHE A 35 7.07 -2.59 8.10
N THR A 36 5.79 -2.66 7.72
CA THR A 36 4.73 -1.86 8.36
C THR A 36 4.15 -2.50 9.63
N ARG A 37 3.77 -3.78 9.60
CA ARG A 37 2.87 -4.39 10.59
C ARG A 37 3.47 -4.58 11.98
N PHE A 38 4.77 -4.86 12.05
CA PHE A 38 5.48 -5.23 13.28
C PHE A 38 6.67 -4.31 13.54
N GLN A 39 6.59 -3.05 13.09
CA GLN A 39 7.72 -2.12 13.13
C GLN A 39 8.27 -1.91 14.56
N LYS A 40 7.40 -1.86 15.58
CA LYS A 40 7.83 -1.72 16.99
C LYS A 40 8.60 -2.94 17.47
N ASP A 41 8.13 -4.13 17.13
CA ASP A 41 8.81 -5.39 17.49
C ASP A 41 10.12 -5.52 16.72
N ALA A 42 10.14 -5.11 15.45
CA ALA A 42 11.34 -5.05 14.63
C ALA A 42 12.38 -4.10 15.23
N GLN A 43 11.96 -2.90 15.68
CA GLN A 43 12.83 -1.95 16.37
C GLN A 43 13.40 -2.55 17.66
N LYS A 44 12.57 -3.22 18.47
CA LYS A 44 13.05 -3.90 19.69
C LYS A 44 14.06 -5.00 19.36
N LYS A 45 13.86 -5.73 18.27
CA LYS A 45 14.71 -6.86 17.84
C LYS A 45 16.04 -6.40 17.24
N PHE A 46 16.05 -5.34 16.46
CA PHE A 46 17.21 -4.93 15.65
C PHE A 46 17.83 -3.59 16.06
N GLY A 47 17.25 -2.87 17.02
CA GLY A 47 17.76 -1.59 17.52
C GLY A 47 17.54 -0.39 16.58
N LYS A 48 16.85 -0.57 15.44
CA LYS A 48 16.57 0.49 14.45
C LYS A 48 15.16 0.40 13.88
N THR A 49 14.60 1.55 13.50
CA THR A 49 13.31 1.66 12.82
C THR A 49 13.46 1.45 11.32
N GLY A 50 12.35 1.29 10.58
CA GLY A 50 12.42 1.19 9.12
C GLY A 50 12.88 -0.18 8.61
N VAL A 51 12.92 -1.19 9.46
CA VAL A 51 13.46 -2.51 9.11
C VAL A 51 12.40 -3.59 9.01
N CYS A 52 12.70 -4.61 8.21
CA CYS A 52 11.90 -5.80 8.11
C CYS A 52 11.84 -6.51 9.47
N TYR A 53 10.63 -6.88 9.88
CA TYR A 53 10.41 -7.62 11.11
C TYR A 53 11.17 -8.96 11.19
N GLU A 54 11.30 -9.65 10.06
CA GLU A 54 11.92 -10.97 10.03
C GLU A 54 13.44 -10.88 9.97
N CYS A 55 13.97 -10.24 8.94
CA CYS A 55 15.40 -10.27 8.61
C CYS A 55 16.18 -9.00 8.97
N GLY A 56 15.52 -7.90 9.34
CA GLY A 56 16.19 -6.65 9.74
C GLY A 56 16.74 -5.79 8.60
N VAL A 57 16.50 -6.17 7.33
CA VAL A 57 16.79 -5.32 6.15
C VAL A 57 16.07 -3.99 6.31
N ALA A 58 16.77 -2.88 6.05
CA ALA A 58 16.25 -1.54 6.18
C ALA A 58 15.68 -1.02 4.86
N VAL A 59 14.72 -0.11 4.96
CA VAL A 59 14.33 0.79 3.87
C VAL A 59 15.16 2.06 4.03
N ASP A 60 16.34 2.11 3.42
CA ASP A 60 17.27 3.25 3.54
C ASP A 60 16.74 4.51 2.85
N SER A 61 15.76 4.35 1.96
CA SER A 61 15.11 5.38 1.15
C SER A 61 13.95 6.12 1.83
N LEU A 62 13.63 5.82 3.10
CA LEU A 62 12.48 6.42 3.80
C LEU A 62 12.48 7.95 3.77
N ALA A 63 13.64 8.59 3.93
CA ALA A 63 13.74 10.04 3.89
C ALA A 63 13.25 10.62 2.54
N ARG A 64 13.67 10.02 1.42
CA ARG A 64 13.26 10.40 0.06
C ARG A 64 11.77 10.16 -0.15
N LEU A 65 11.26 8.99 0.27
CA LEU A 65 9.83 8.66 0.18
C LEU A 65 8.96 9.66 0.97
N HIS A 66 9.44 10.10 2.14
CA HIS A 66 8.70 11.00 3.02
C HIS A 66 8.68 12.45 2.54
N GLU A 67 9.47 12.80 1.51
CA GLU A 67 9.33 14.08 0.81
C GLU A 67 7.99 14.16 0.05
N LYS A 68 7.36 13.01 -0.28
CA LYS A 68 6.06 12.92 -0.96
C LYS A 68 6.01 13.70 -2.28
N LYS A 69 7.12 13.69 -3.02
CA LYS A 69 7.24 14.29 -4.35
C LYS A 69 6.53 13.41 -5.37
N ILE A 70 5.52 13.96 -6.05
CA ILE A 70 4.77 13.18 -7.04
C ILE A 70 5.62 12.91 -8.30
N GLU A 71 6.63 13.72 -8.53
CA GLU A 71 7.64 13.55 -9.57
C GLU A 71 8.47 12.27 -9.35
N ASP A 72 8.51 11.77 -8.10
CA ASP A 72 9.27 10.58 -7.69
C ASP A 72 8.40 9.32 -7.58
N ILE A 73 7.29 9.31 -8.31
CA ILE A 73 6.26 8.26 -8.19
C ILE A 73 6.77 6.87 -8.60
N GLU A 74 7.60 6.79 -9.64
CA GLU A 74 8.13 5.51 -10.10
C GLU A 74 9.05 4.88 -9.06
N PHE A 75 9.95 5.67 -8.48
CA PHE A 75 10.78 5.26 -7.35
C PHE A 75 9.92 4.81 -6.16
N THR A 76 8.88 5.58 -5.83
CA THR A 76 7.95 5.24 -4.75
C THR A 76 7.28 3.88 -5.00
N PHE A 77 6.86 3.61 -6.24
CA PHE A 77 6.25 2.33 -6.61
C PHE A 77 7.22 1.15 -6.58
N GLU A 78 8.49 1.36 -6.91
CA GLU A 78 9.54 0.34 -6.79
C GLU A 78 9.77 -0.01 -5.31
N GLU A 79 9.97 1.00 -4.46
CA GLU A 79 10.22 0.81 -3.03
C GLU A 79 9.05 0.11 -2.31
N LEU A 80 7.82 0.53 -2.60
CA LEU A 80 6.62 -0.10 -2.06
C LEU A 80 6.56 -1.61 -2.39
N GLN A 81 7.01 -2.00 -3.59
CA GLN A 81 6.99 -3.39 -4.03
C GLN A 81 8.02 -4.29 -3.31
N ASN A 82 8.93 -3.73 -2.51
CA ASN A 82 9.79 -4.50 -1.63
C ASN A 82 9.05 -5.06 -0.39
N GLU A 83 7.81 -4.63 -0.13
CA GLU A 83 6.93 -5.25 0.87
C GLU A 83 6.00 -6.28 0.21
N LEU A 84 6.04 -7.52 0.69
CA LEU A 84 5.39 -8.68 0.04
C LEU A 84 3.91 -8.43 -0.29
N ILE A 85 3.15 -7.91 0.68
CA ILE A 85 1.72 -7.66 0.48
C ILE A 85 1.51 -6.67 -0.66
N ARG A 86 2.35 -5.64 -0.79
CA ARG A 86 2.26 -4.64 -1.87
C ARG A 86 2.59 -5.27 -3.20
N LYS A 87 3.65 -6.08 -3.27
CA LYS A 87 4.03 -6.81 -4.47
C LYS A 87 2.87 -7.64 -5.00
N VAL A 88 2.17 -8.35 -4.12
CA VAL A 88 0.99 -9.14 -4.47
C VAL A 88 -0.14 -8.26 -5.03
N PHE A 89 -0.40 -7.07 -4.46
CA PHE A 89 -1.40 -6.16 -5.04
C PHE A 89 -0.98 -5.59 -6.40
N TRP A 90 0.32 -5.38 -6.63
CA TRP A 90 0.88 -4.97 -7.92
C TRP A 90 0.81 -6.08 -8.99
N SER A 91 0.92 -7.35 -8.60
CA SER A 91 0.92 -8.48 -9.54
C SER A 91 -0.43 -9.17 -9.71
N MET A 92 -1.33 -9.09 -8.73
CA MET A 92 -2.60 -9.82 -8.77
C MET A 92 -3.48 -9.34 -9.95
N PRO A 93 -4.13 -10.24 -10.70
CA PRO A 93 -5.05 -9.83 -11.75
C PRO A 93 -6.18 -8.93 -11.23
N ILE A 94 -6.52 -7.89 -11.99
CA ILE A 94 -7.74 -7.11 -11.74
C ILE A 94 -8.89 -7.86 -12.40
N LYS A 95 -9.97 -8.13 -11.64
CA LYS A 95 -11.17 -8.78 -12.18
C LYS A 95 -11.71 -7.99 -13.36
N ASP A 96 -12.15 -8.67 -14.42
CA ASP A 96 -12.70 -8.01 -15.61
C ASP A 96 -13.88 -7.08 -15.25
N SER A 97 -14.75 -7.51 -14.34
CA SER A 97 -15.87 -6.69 -13.87
C SER A 97 -15.43 -5.41 -13.15
N ASP A 98 -14.29 -5.43 -12.43
CA ASP A 98 -13.72 -4.24 -11.79
C ASP A 98 -13.03 -3.34 -12.82
N LYS A 99 -12.32 -3.93 -13.80
CA LYS A 99 -11.70 -3.22 -14.92
C LYS A 99 -12.76 -2.48 -15.75
N GLN A 100 -13.84 -3.14 -16.13
CA GLN A 100 -14.94 -2.54 -16.90
C GLN A 100 -15.63 -1.39 -16.14
N LYS A 101 -15.82 -1.54 -14.81
CA LYS A 101 -16.34 -0.44 -13.98
C LYS A 101 -15.40 0.76 -13.95
N ALA A 102 -14.09 0.51 -13.86
CA ALA A 102 -13.08 1.57 -13.88
C ALA A 102 -13.09 2.31 -15.22
N LEU A 103 -13.07 1.58 -16.34
CA LEU A 103 -13.12 2.15 -17.69
C LEU A 103 -14.39 2.98 -17.93
N LYS A 104 -15.56 2.43 -17.58
CA LYS A 104 -16.83 3.15 -17.69
C LYS A 104 -16.85 4.45 -16.86
N LYS A 105 -16.13 4.48 -15.75
CA LYS A 105 -16.07 5.63 -14.84
C LYS A 105 -15.09 6.70 -15.31
N GLY A 106 -13.94 6.30 -15.86
CA GLY A 106 -12.88 7.21 -16.29
C GLY A 106 -12.00 7.73 -15.15
N ILE A 107 -10.80 8.20 -15.49
CA ILE A 107 -9.74 8.51 -14.52
C ILE A 107 -10.09 9.69 -13.59
N ASP A 108 -10.75 10.74 -14.10
CA ASP A 108 -11.13 11.91 -13.29
C ASP A 108 -12.13 11.54 -12.19
N ALA A 109 -13.12 10.72 -12.53
CA ALA A 109 -14.10 10.25 -11.56
C ALA A 109 -13.47 9.27 -10.56
N ILE A 110 -12.51 8.43 -10.98
CA ILE A 110 -11.72 7.59 -10.06
C ILE A 110 -10.93 8.45 -9.08
N LYS A 111 -10.28 9.53 -9.55
CA LYS A 111 -9.54 10.47 -8.69
C LYS A 111 -10.47 11.14 -7.67
N ASN A 112 -11.61 11.67 -8.12
CA ASN A 112 -12.60 12.31 -7.24
C ASN A 112 -13.16 11.34 -6.18
N ASP A 113 -13.45 10.10 -6.55
CA ASP A 113 -13.93 9.10 -5.60
C ASP A 113 -12.82 8.62 -4.65
N THR A 114 -11.58 8.63 -5.10
CA THR A 114 -10.42 8.36 -4.25
C THR A 114 -10.30 9.42 -3.15
N ILE A 115 -10.40 10.70 -3.50
CA ILE A 115 -10.41 11.81 -2.53
C ILE A 115 -11.54 11.61 -1.50
N LYS A 116 -12.78 11.39 -1.97
CA LYS A 116 -13.93 11.14 -1.08
C LYS A 116 -13.69 9.98 -0.13
N ARG A 117 -13.15 8.86 -0.65
CA ARG A 117 -12.88 7.66 0.12
C ARG A 117 -11.80 7.90 1.17
N LEU A 118 -10.67 8.51 0.77
CA LEU A 118 -9.58 8.84 1.68
C LEU A 118 -10.09 9.72 2.81
N THR A 119 -10.75 10.84 2.49
CA THR A 119 -11.29 11.77 3.49
C THR A 119 -12.28 11.09 4.45
N LYS A 120 -13.20 10.26 3.93
CA LYS A 120 -14.24 9.62 4.74
C LYS A 120 -13.72 8.52 5.67
N TYR A 121 -12.81 7.68 5.18
CA TYR A 121 -12.45 6.43 5.88
C TYR A 121 -11.06 6.45 6.51
N ILE A 122 -10.13 7.26 6.00
CA ILE A 122 -8.71 7.24 6.40
C ILE A 122 -8.22 8.62 6.86
N GLY A 123 -8.90 9.67 6.42
CA GLY A 123 -8.52 11.06 6.60
C GLY A 123 -8.82 11.63 7.98
N ILE A 124 -9.51 10.88 8.84
CA ILE A 124 -9.87 11.28 10.20
C ILE A 124 -8.80 10.81 11.21
N PRO A 125 -8.64 11.50 12.36
CA PRO A 125 -7.55 11.24 13.30
C PRO A 125 -7.49 9.80 13.84
N ASN A 126 -8.66 9.24 14.15
CA ASN A 126 -8.84 7.90 14.70
C ASN A 126 -9.98 7.19 13.96
N PRO A 127 -9.73 6.62 12.77
CA PRO A 127 -10.77 5.95 12.01
C PRO A 127 -11.36 4.78 12.78
N PHE A 128 -12.69 4.75 12.87
CA PHE A 128 -13.38 3.58 13.40
C PHE A 128 -13.11 2.38 12.49
N ARG A 129 -12.40 1.37 13.02
CA ARG A 129 -11.91 0.21 12.27
C ARG A 129 -10.93 0.59 11.14
N ASP A 130 -9.80 1.21 11.49
CA ASP A 130 -8.71 1.45 10.55
C ASP A 130 -8.23 0.13 9.88
N GLY A 131 -7.87 0.20 8.59
CA GLY A 131 -7.36 -0.94 7.82
C GLY A 131 -8.39 -1.95 7.33
N ILE A 132 -9.66 -1.55 7.18
CA ILE A 132 -10.73 -2.38 6.59
C ILE A 132 -10.94 -2.13 5.09
N THR A 133 -9.98 -1.50 4.41
CA THR A 133 -10.05 -1.33 2.96
C THR A 133 -10.24 -2.70 2.30
N PRO A 134 -11.33 -2.94 1.53
CA PRO A 134 -11.52 -4.21 0.85
C PRO A 134 -10.34 -4.52 -0.07
N TYR A 135 -10.16 -5.79 -0.46
CA TYR A 135 -9.06 -6.16 -1.36
C TYR A 135 -9.42 -5.98 -2.84
N GLU A 136 -10.70 -5.99 -3.17
CA GLU A 136 -11.21 -6.02 -4.55
C GLU A 136 -12.57 -5.29 -4.67
N GLY A 137 -13.18 -5.32 -5.84
CA GLY A 137 -14.50 -4.73 -6.12
C GLY A 137 -14.47 -3.29 -6.62
N ASN A 138 -13.31 -2.63 -6.56
CA ASN A 138 -13.07 -1.28 -7.06
C ASN A 138 -11.56 -1.04 -7.22
N ILE A 139 -11.10 -0.47 -8.35
CA ILE A 139 -9.68 -0.18 -8.61
C ILE A 139 -9.00 0.63 -7.50
N ILE A 140 -9.75 1.50 -6.82
CA ILE A 140 -9.27 2.29 -5.67
C ILE A 140 -8.84 1.39 -4.51
N HIS A 141 -9.53 0.28 -4.28
CA HIS A 141 -9.20 -0.68 -3.22
C HIS A 141 -7.84 -1.36 -3.47
N TYR A 142 -7.63 -1.84 -4.70
CA TYR A 142 -6.34 -2.41 -5.11
C TYR A 142 -5.23 -1.37 -4.97
N GLY A 143 -5.46 -0.15 -5.49
CA GLY A 143 -4.49 0.94 -5.41
C GLY A 143 -4.13 1.32 -3.97
N GLN A 144 -5.11 1.40 -3.08
CA GLN A 144 -4.83 1.69 -1.67
C GLN A 144 -3.90 0.68 -1.01
N HIS A 145 -4.08 -0.61 -1.30
CA HIS A 145 -3.19 -1.63 -0.75
C HIS A 145 -1.84 -1.64 -1.44
N ALA A 146 -1.78 -1.47 -2.76
CA ALA A 146 -0.54 -1.41 -3.55
C ALA A 146 0.34 -0.21 -3.16
N THR A 147 -0.27 0.94 -2.85
CA THR A 147 0.44 2.19 -2.56
C THR A 147 0.61 2.47 -1.07
N GLY A 148 0.37 1.49 -0.19
CA GLY A 148 0.53 1.68 1.26
C GLY A 148 -0.40 2.75 1.85
N SER A 149 -1.57 2.97 1.27
CA SER A 149 -2.55 3.99 1.70
C SER A 149 -3.88 3.40 2.23
N CYS A 150 -3.90 2.10 2.52
CA CYS A 150 -5.08 1.36 2.96
C CYS A 150 -5.44 1.49 4.45
N CYS A 151 -4.49 1.96 5.27
CA CYS A 151 -4.67 2.25 6.69
C CYS A 151 -3.68 3.31 7.18
N ARG A 152 -3.92 3.89 8.36
CA ARG A 152 -3.03 4.91 8.94
C ARG A 152 -1.63 4.39 9.25
N THR A 153 -1.48 3.10 9.55
CA THR A 153 -0.16 2.48 9.79
C THR A 153 0.69 2.40 8.54
N CYS A 154 0.09 2.08 7.40
CA CYS A 154 0.82 2.06 6.13
C CYS A 154 1.17 3.49 5.70
N ILE A 155 0.24 4.43 5.88
CA ILE A 155 0.45 5.84 5.56
C ILE A 155 1.59 6.47 6.37
N GLU A 156 1.62 6.20 7.67
CA GLU A 156 2.70 6.69 8.54
C GLU A 156 4.06 6.14 8.13
N PHE A 157 4.15 4.85 7.84
CA PHE A 157 5.41 4.21 7.48
C PHE A 157 5.92 4.65 6.11
N TRP A 158 5.08 4.54 5.06
CA TRP A 158 5.53 4.74 3.68
C TRP A 158 5.56 6.21 3.27
N HIS A 159 4.66 7.04 3.82
CA HIS A 159 4.48 8.42 3.37
C HIS A 159 4.88 9.46 4.43
N GLY A 160 5.30 9.01 5.61
CA GLY A 160 5.73 9.90 6.69
C GLY A 160 4.61 10.78 7.24
N ILE A 161 3.34 10.37 7.08
CA ILE A 161 2.18 11.14 7.54
C ILE A 161 1.71 10.57 8.89
N PRO A 162 1.89 11.27 10.02
CA PRO A 162 1.69 10.72 11.35
C PRO A 162 0.23 10.37 11.64
N LYS A 163 0.02 9.36 12.49
CA LYS A 163 -1.29 9.02 13.06
C LYS A 163 -1.82 10.09 14.00
N GLY A 164 -3.10 9.97 14.38
CA GLY A 164 -3.69 10.77 15.45
C GLY A 164 -4.09 12.20 15.03
N ARG A 165 -3.95 12.55 13.75
CA ARG A 165 -4.49 13.77 13.17
C ARG A 165 -5.14 13.53 11.82
N SER A 166 -5.97 14.47 11.40
CA SER A 166 -6.59 14.44 10.08
C SER A 166 -5.54 14.57 8.99
N LEU A 167 -5.82 13.99 7.81
CA LEU A 167 -5.06 14.30 6.60
C LEU A 167 -5.33 15.73 6.16
N THR A 168 -4.29 16.42 5.72
CA THR A 168 -4.44 17.71 5.05
C THR A 168 -4.94 17.52 3.61
N ALA A 169 -5.47 18.57 3.00
CA ALA A 169 -5.88 18.53 1.60
C ALA A 169 -4.74 18.11 0.65
N ASN A 170 -3.51 18.59 0.92
CA ASN A 170 -2.32 18.23 0.13
C ASN A 170 -1.95 16.75 0.29
N GLU A 171 -2.05 16.20 1.51
CA GLU A 171 -1.79 14.78 1.74
C GLU A 171 -2.85 13.89 1.08
N VAL A 172 -4.12 14.27 1.13
CA VAL A 172 -5.19 13.56 0.41
C VAL A 172 -4.95 13.62 -1.10
N SER A 173 -4.56 14.79 -1.63
CA SER A 173 -4.25 14.97 -3.05
C SER A 173 -3.08 14.09 -3.49
N TYR A 174 -1.98 14.08 -2.73
CA TYR A 174 -0.81 13.23 -2.98
C TYR A 174 -1.18 11.74 -3.00
N LEU A 175 -1.86 11.25 -1.97
CA LEU A 175 -2.29 9.84 -1.91
C LEU A 175 -3.28 9.49 -3.02
N SER A 176 -4.15 10.42 -3.39
CA SER A 176 -5.07 10.24 -4.52
C SER A 176 -4.32 10.14 -5.84
N ASN A 177 -3.28 10.95 -6.05
CA ASN A 177 -2.48 10.90 -7.27
C ASN A 177 -1.71 9.59 -7.38
N LEU A 178 -1.17 9.05 -6.28
CA LEU A 178 -0.55 7.71 -6.27
C LEU A 178 -1.53 6.61 -6.70
N ILE A 179 -2.75 6.63 -6.16
CA ILE A 179 -3.78 5.62 -6.48
C ILE A 179 -4.26 5.77 -7.93
N SER A 180 -4.42 7.00 -8.42
CA SER A 180 -4.77 7.28 -9.82
C SER A 180 -3.68 6.79 -10.78
N ALA A 181 -2.41 7.07 -10.49
CA ALA A 181 -1.30 6.60 -11.31
C ALA A 181 -1.17 5.08 -11.29
N TYR A 182 -1.39 4.44 -10.13
CA TYR A 182 -1.52 2.98 -10.06
C TYR A 182 -2.64 2.49 -10.99
N ALA A 183 -3.82 3.12 -10.95
CA ALA A 183 -4.95 2.72 -11.78
C ALA A 183 -4.60 2.78 -13.27
N VAL A 184 -3.98 3.87 -13.74
CA VAL A 184 -3.51 4.02 -15.14
C VAL A 184 -2.45 2.98 -15.48
N LYS A 185 -1.47 2.75 -14.61
CA LYS A 185 -0.40 1.76 -14.86
C LYS A 185 -0.95 0.33 -14.96
N ARG A 186 -2.04 0.03 -14.23
CA ARG A 186 -2.68 -1.29 -14.21
C ARG A 186 -3.79 -1.46 -15.24
N ILE A 187 -4.36 -0.36 -15.72
CA ILE A 187 -5.40 -0.29 -16.76
C ILE A 187 -4.99 0.85 -17.71
N PRO A 188 -4.06 0.59 -18.64
CA PRO A 188 -3.57 1.62 -19.57
C PRO A 188 -4.66 2.24 -20.44
N GLU A 189 -5.79 1.55 -20.62
CA GLU A 189 -6.94 2.04 -21.40
C GLU A 189 -7.76 3.12 -20.67
N LEU A 190 -7.32 3.59 -19.50
CA LEU A 190 -7.93 4.72 -18.78
C LEU A 190 -7.50 6.11 -19.30
N VAL A 191 -6.46 6.16 -20.15
CA VAL A 191 -5.89 7.39 -20.74
C VAL A 191 -6.07 7.42 -22.25
#